data_AF-A0A914X6B0-F1
#
_entry.id   AF-A0A914X6B0-F1
#
_cell.length_a   1.000
_cell.length_b   1.000
_cell.length_c   1.000
_cell.angle_alpha   90.00
_cell.angle_beta   90.00
_cell.angle_gamma   90.00
#
_symmetry.space_group_name_H-M   'P 1'
#
loop_
_entity.id
_entity.type
_entity.pdbx_description
1 polymer ?
#
loop_
_entity_poly.entity_id
_entity_poly.type
_entity_poly.pdbx_seq_one_letter_code
_entity_poly.pdbx_strand_id
1 'polypeptide(L)'
;IQQEDQVAATEEKTVLEQAQRERAKQIKASNDVHRPNAFDLDTSTEVYQYKHADFRPWDPHNDLRQVECDYVIRSVAKHKTPLIRSNSAGSEYQAADEVDAVSDDSSDAAARKKRKRRSRLSPQPVGVSKAMLDEALKPLQNAVERAEQQLTHLQQRLDSANKGQAKNGSAPFHGLFEQLGVAIVFAVVQAILLAYLLRR
;
A
#
# COMPACT_ATOMS: atom_id res chain seq x y z
N ILE A 1 -6.85 -15.23 29.58
CA ILE A 1 -7.82 -16.35 29.51
C ILE A 1 -7.24 -17.70 29.97
N GLN A 2 -5.90 -17.87 30.02
CA GLN A 2 -5.24 -19.14 30.43
C GLN A 2 -5.56 -19.67 31.84
N GLN A 3 -6.14 -18.85 32.73
CA GLN A 3 -6.43 -19.23 34.12
C GLN A 3 -7.94 -19.39 34.39
N GLU A 4 -8.79 -19.36 33.35
CA GLU A 4 -10.26 -19.45 33.44
C GLU A 4 -10.93 -18.40 34.33
N ASP A 5 -10.19 -17.39 34.79
CA ASP A 5 -10.74 -16.26 35.53
C ASP A 5 -11.45 -15.29 34.59
N GLN A 6 -12.77 -15.41 34.56
CA GLN A 6 -13.66 -14.59 33.73
C GLN A 6 -13.68 -13.11 34.17
N VAL A 7 -13.57 -12.84 35.48
CA VAL A 7 -13.66 -11.47 36.00
C VAL A 7 -12.42 -10.71 35.59
N ALA A 8 -11.24 -11.27 35.85
CA ALA A 8 -9.97 -10.66 35.46
C ALA A 8 -9.87 -10.44 33.94
N ALA A 9 -10.31 -11.42 33.14
CA ALA A 9 -10.32 -11.30 31.68
C ALA A 9 -11.28 -10.19 31.18
N THR A 10 -12.41 -9.99 31.86
CA THR A 10 -13.38 -8.94 31.51
C THR A 10 -12.84 -7.56 31.86
N GLU A 11 -12.17 -7.42 33.00
CA GLU A 11 -11.51 -6.18 33.39
C GLU A 11 -10.39 -5.83 32.40
N GLU A 12 -9.50 -6.77 32.09
CA GLU A 12 -8.41 -6.58 31.13
C GLU A 12 -8.93 -6.20 29.73
N LYS A 13 -9.98 -6.89 29.26
CA LYS A 13 -10.66 -6.56 28.00
C LYS A 13 -11.21 -5.13 28.00
N THR A 14 -11.85 -4.73 29.10
CA THR A 14 -12.43 -3.39 29.24
C THR A 14 -11.37 -2.31 29.20
N VAL A 15 -10.23 -2.52 29.86
CA VAL A 15 -9.07 -1.60 29.82
C VAL A 15 -8.55 -1.43 28.39
N LEU A 16 -8.37 -2.54 27.67
CA LEU A 16 -7.90 -2.51 26.27
C LEU A 16 -8.89 -1.78 25.35
N GLU A 17 -10.19 -2.07 25.46
CA GLU A 17 -11.23 -1.41 24.66
C GLU A 17 -11.33 0.08 24.95
N GLN A 18 -11.23 0.48 26.22
CA GLN A 18 -11.28 1.89 26.60
C GLN A 18 -10.06 2.65 26.04
N ALA A 19 -8.87 2.07 26.11
CA ALA A 19 -7.66 2.63 25.51
C ALA A 19 -7.76 2.72 23.97
N GLN A 20 -8.41 1.76 23.32
CA GLN A 20 -8.71 1.83 21.88
C GLN A 20 -9.73 2.94 21.57
N ARG A 21 -10.79 3.08 22.37
CA ARG A 21 -11.81 4.11 22.24
C ARG A 21 -11.23 5.52 22.38
N GLU A 22 -10.29 5.70 23.30
CA GLU A 22 -9.58 6.97 23.49
C GLU A 22 -8.66 7.29 22.30
N ARG A 23 -7.89 6.31 21.81
CA ARG A 23 -7.08 6.47 20.59
C ARG A 23 -7.93 6.83 19.37
N ALA A 24 -9.08 6.17 19.19
CA ALA A 24 -10.00 6.49 18.11
C ALA A 24 -10.56 7.92 18.23
N LYS A 25 -10.87 8.39 19.45
CA LYS A 25 -11.29 9.78 19.70
C LYS A 25 -10.16 10.78 19.36
N GLN A 26 -8.92 10.47 19.73
CA GLN A 26 -7.76 11.33 19.43
C GLN A 26 -7.51 11.44 17.92
N ILE A 27 -7.51 10.33 17.19
CA ILE A 27 -7.37 10.30 15.73
C ILE A 27 -8.50 11.09 15.06
N LYS A 28 -9.75 10.91 15.54
CA LYS A 28 -10.90 11.66 15.03
C LYS A 28 -10.77 13.17 15.32
N ALA A 29 -10.22 13.55 16.47
CA ALA A 29 -9.98 14.94 16.83
C ALA A 29 -8.84 15.57 16.02
N SER A 30 -7.81 14.79 15.66
CA SER A 30 -6.71 15.27 14.79
C SER A 30 -7.08 15.31 13.30
N ASN A 31 -8.29 14.85 12.92
CA ASN A 31 -8.72 14.64 11.53
C ASN A 31 -7.81 13.67 10.75
N ASP A 32 -7.05 12.83 11.45
CA ASP A 32 -6.27 11.77 10.81
C ASP A 32 -7.14 10.55 10.53
N VAL A 33 -6.70 9.73 9.58
CA VAL A 33 -7.32 8.45 9.26
C VAL A 33 -6.43 7.34 9.82
N HIS A 34 -7.00 6.44 10.62
CA HIS A 34 -6.28 5.24 11.06
C HIS A 34 -5.95 4.36 9.85
N ARG A 35 -4.67 4.01 9.67
CA ARG A 35 -4.20 3.15 8.57
C ARG A 35 -3.43 1.94 9.12
N PRO A 36 -3.70 0.72 8.64
CA PRO A 36 -2.93 -0.45 9.05
C PRO A 36 -1.50 -0.41 8.48
N ASN A 37 -0.54 -0.92 9.25
CA ASN A 37 0.88 -0.84 8.87
C ASN A 37 1.26 -1.81 7.74
N ALA A 38 0.78 -3.07 7.82
CA ALA A 38 1.18 -4.14 6.90
C ALA A 38 0.27 -4.32 5.67
N PHE A 39 -0.82 -3.55 5.59
CA PHE A 39 -1.83 -3.68 4.54
C PHE A 39 -2.10 -2.34 3.87
N ASP A 40 -2.40 -2.38 2.58
CA ASP A 40 -2.91 -1.24 1.82
C ASP A 40 -4.32 -1.53 1.34
N LEU A 41 -5.19 -0.52 1.38
CA LEU A 41 -6.52 -0.61 0.83
C LEU A 41 -6.45 -0.35 -0.67
N ASP A 42 -6.82 -1.35 -1.48
CA ASP A 42 -6.98 -1.17 -2.92
C ASP A 42 -8.28 -0.39 -3.19
N THR A 43 -8.13 0.82 -3.76
CA THR A 43 -9.26 1.72 -4.04
C THR A 43 -10.20 1.18 -5.12
N SER A 44 -9.78 0.22 -5.92
CA SER A 44 -10.58 -0.35 -7.01
C SER A 44 -11.45 -1.52 -6.54
N THR A 45 -10.94 -2.33 -5.62
CA THR A 45 -11.63 -3.53 -5.11
C THR A 45 -12.20 -3.35 -3.71
N GLU A 46 -11.83 -2.28 -3.00
CA GLU A 46 -12.14 -2.04 -1.57
C GLU A 46 -11.63 -3.16 -0.65
N VAL A 47 -10.62 -3.91 -1.09
CA VAL A 47 -10.00 -5.01 -0.32
C VAL A 47 -8.62 -4.58 0.19
N TYR A 48 -8.30 -5.00 1.41
CA TYR A 48 -6.95 -4.85 1.96
C TYR A 48 -5.99 -5.88 1.37
N GLN A 49 -4.93 -5.41 0.75
CA GLN A 49 -3.86 -6.23 0.20
C GLN A 49 -2.62 -6.15 1.09
N TYR A 50 -1.98 -7.30 1.30
CA TYR A 50 -0.75 -7.36 2.07
C TYR A 50 0.42 -6.77 1.28
N LYS A 51 1.13 -5.80 1.88
CA LYS A 51 2.18 -5.02 1.21
C LYS A 51 3.35 -5.84 0.70
N HIS A 52 3.66 -6.94 1.39
CA HIS A 52 4.84 -7.77 1.13
C HIS A 52 4.46 -9.13 0.54
N ALA A 53 3.30 -9.21 -0.12
CA ALA A 53 2.87 -10.44 -0.78
C ALA A 53 3.82 -10.79 -1.93
N ASP A 54 4.48 -11.95 -1.84
CA ASP A 54 5.21 -12.54 -2.96
C ASP A 54 4.25 -13.44 -3.75
N PHE A 55 3.81 -12.96 -4.91
CA PHE A 55 2.89 -13.70 -5.79
C PHE A 55 3.60 -14.71 -6.69
N ARG A 56 4.93 -14.80 -6.61
CA ARG A 56 5.66 -15.78 -7.41
C ARG A 56 5.33 -17.19 -6.92
N PRO A 57 5.20 -18.16 -7.83
CA PRO A 57 5.15 -19.56 -7.44
C PRO A 57 6.42 -19.95 -6.67
N TRP A 58 6.29 -20.88 -5.74
CA TRP A 58 7.43 -21.46 -5.02
C TRP A 58 8.41 -22.14 -6.01
N ASP A 59 9.70 -21.80 -5.92
CA ASP A 59 10.77 -22.49 -6.67
C ASP A 59 11.48 -23.52 -5.77
N PRO A 60 11.25 -24.83 -5.96
CA PRO A 60 11.87 -25.87 -5.13
C PRO A 60 13.42 -25.90 -5.18
N HIS A 61 14.04 -25.31 -6.21
CA HIS A 61 15.50 -25.31 -6.35
C HIS A 61 16.15 -24.14 -5.61
N ASN A 62 15.40 -23.05 -5.44
CA ASN A 62 15.90 -21.81 -4.89
C ASN A 62 15.26 -21.48 -3.54
N ASP A 63 13.95 -21.59 -3.39
CA ASP A 63 13.25 -21.25 -2.16
C ASP A 63 13.38 -22.38 -1.14
N LEU A 64 14.01 -22.11 0.00
CA LEU A 64 14.27 -23.10 1.05
C LEU A 64 13.16 -23.11 2.10
N ARG A 65 12.79 -21.93 2.59
CA ARG A 65 11.77 -21.73 3.61
C ARG A 65 11.25 -20.30 3.59
N GLN A 66 10.09 -20.11 4.18
CA GLN A 66 9.50 -18.80 4.41
C GLN A 66 9.64 -18.46 5.89
N VAL A 67 10.10 -17.25 6.17
CA VAL A 67 10.24 -16.73 7.53
C VAL A 67 9.42 -15.47 7.68
N GLU A 68 8.90 -15.25 8.88
CA GLU A 68 8.20 -14.03 9.27
C GLU A 68 9.08 -13.26 10.27
N CYS A 69 9.21 -11.96 10.05
CA CYS A 69 9.88 -11.04 10.96
C CYS A 69 9.17 -9.70 10.88
N ASP A 70 8.69 -9.20 12.02
CA ASP A 70 7.92 -7.96 12.13
C ASP A 70 6.72 -7.89 11.18
N TYR A 71 5.95 -8.98 11.09
CA TYR A 71 4.83 -9.11 10.16
C TYR A 71 5.23 -9.05 8.68
N VAL A 72 6.53 -9.11 8.36
CA VAL A 72 7.07 -9.18 6.99
C VAL A 72 7.47 -10.61 6.69
N ILE A 73 6.76 -11.20 5.74
CA ILE A 73 7.01 -12.55 5.23
C ILE A 73 8.07 -12.48 4.13
N ARG A 74 9.13 -13.28 4.25
CA ARG A 74 10.22 -13.36 3.27
C ARG A 74 10.62 -14.80 2.96
N SER A 75 10.93 -15.07 1.69
CA SER A 75 11.46 -16.35 1.23
C SER A 75 12.98 -16.36 1.34
N VAL A 76 13.52 -17.34 2.07
CA VAL A 76 14.97 -17.59 2.18
C VAL A 76 15.40 -18.41 0.98
N ALA A 77 16.26 -17.83 0.14
CA ALA A 77 16.77 -18.47 -1.06
C ALA A 77 18.11 -19.20 -0.82
N LYS A 78 18.34 -20.29 -1.56
CA LYS A 78 19.55 -21.10 -1.57
C LYS A 78 20.71 -20.34 -2.21
N HIS A 79 20.44 -19.66 -3.32
CA HIS A 79 21.44 -18.88 -4.04
C HIS A 79 21.25 -17.40 -3.72
N LYS A 80 22.34 -16.73 -3.35
CA LYS A 80 22.33 -15.27 -3.21
C LYS A 80 22.12 -14.68 -4.61
N THR A 81 20.93 -14.15 -4.87
CA THR A 81 20.69 -13.37 -6.09
C THR A 81 21.65 -12.17 -6.02
N PRO A 82 22.59 -12.02 -6.97
CA PRO A 82 23.47 -10.87 -6.96
C PRO A 82 22.60 -9.62 -7.09
N LEU A 83 22.57 -8.82 -6.02
CA LEU A 83 21.88 -7.54 -5.99
C LEU A 83 22.53 -6.65 -7.06
N ILE A 84 21.87 -6.51 -8.21
CA ILE A 84 22.23 -5.48 -9.18
C ILE A 84 21.87 -4.16 -8.52
N ARG A 85 22.85 -3.50 -7.90
CA ARG A 85 22.70 -2.11 -7.46
C ARG A 85 22.59 -1.25 -8.71
N SER A 86 21.37 -0.89 -9.09
CA SER A 86 21.15 0.23 -10.00
C SER A 86 21.56 1.50 -9.25
N ASN A 87 22.51 2.26 -9.79
CA ASN A 87 22.97 3.53 -9.22
C ASN A 87 21.92 4.66 -9.36
N SER A 88 20.64 4.37 -9.13
CA SER A 88 19.59 5.37 -8.98
C SER A 88 19.52 5.75 -7.51
N ALA A 89 20.06 6.91 -7.17
CA ALA A 89 19.96 7.49 -5.83
C ALA A 89 18.49 7.58 -5.41
N GLY A 90 18.10 6.86 -4.35
CA GLY A 90 16.82 7.12 -3.67
C GLY A 90 15.94 5.94 -3.26
N SER A 91 16.42 4.69 -3.10
CA SER A 91 15.63 3.67 -2.40
C SER A 91 16.43 3.05 -1.26
N GLU A 92 16.24 3.56 -0.06
CA GLU A 92 16.74 2.98 1.17
C GLU A 92 15.83 1.81 1.56
N TYR A 93 16.13 0.63 1.02
CA TYR A 93 15.70 -0.64 1.62
C TYR A 93 16.88 -1.16 2.43
N GLN A 94 16.81 -0.97 3.74
CA GLN A 94 17.80 -1.50 4.68
C GLN A 94 17.73 -3.03 4.65
N ALA A 95 18.80 -3.63 4.11
CA ALA A 95 19.02 -5.07 4.15
C ALA A 95 19.62 -5.43 5.53
N ALA A 96 18.82 -6.03 6.39
CA ALA A 96 19.29 -6.63 7.63
C ALA A 96 19.64 -8.12 7.43
N ASP A 97 20.80 -8.46 8.00
CA ASP A 97 21.28 -9.75 8.50
C ASP A 97 21.88 -10.80 7.54
N GLU A 98 23.19 -10.61 7.40
CA GLU A 98 24.25 -11.60 7.58
C GLU A 98 23.85 -12.78 8.49
N VAL A 99 23.77 -13.98 7.91
CA VAL A 99 23.93 -15.23 8.66
C VAL A 99 25.11 -15.99 8.06
N ASP A 100 26.16 -16.09 8.87
CA ASP A 100 27.37 -16.86 8.62
C ASP A 100 27.03 -18.34 8.37
N ALA A 101 27.46 -18.83 7.21
CA ALA A 101 27.49 -20.26 6.91
C ALA A 101 28.92 -20.65 6.55
N VAL A 102 29.63 -21.05 7.61
CA VAL A 102 30.73 -22.01 7.74
C VAL A 102 31.39 -22.49 6.43
N SER A 103 32.67 -22.18 6.31
CA SER A 103 33.64 -22.70 5.35
C SER A 103 33.82 -24.21 5.50
N ASP A 104 33.71 -24.95 4.39
CA ASP A 104 34.19 -26.34 4.29
C ASP A 104 35.44 -26.37 3.39
N ASP A 105 36.50 -26.90 3.98
CA ASP A 105 37.85 -27.06 3.46
C ASP A 105 37.98 -28.51 2.95
N SER A 106 38.29 -28.68 1.68
CA SER A 106 38.85 -29.95 1.22
C SER A 106 39.77 -29.72 0.02
N SER A 107 41.06 -29.85 0.30
CA SER A 107 42.16 -30.10 -0.62
C SER A 107 41.92 -31.32 -1.51
N ASP A 108 42.29 -31.24 -2.80
CA ASP A 108 43.25 -32.20 -3.37
C ASP A 108 43.82 -31.78 -4.73
N ALA A 109 45.09 -32.12 -4.93
CA ALA A 109 45.95 -31.71 -6.03
C ALA A 109 45.95 -32.72 -7.20
N ALA A 110 46.11 -32.23 -8.46
CA ALA A 110 47.12 -32.71 -9.42
C ALA A 110 46.89 -32.24 -10.88
N ALA A 111 47.85 -31.45 -11.36
CA ALA A 111 48.44 -31.38 -12.70
C ALA A 111 47.67 -31.89 -13.96
N ARG A 112 47.42 -30.99 -14.93
CA ARG A 112 47.75 -31.28 -16.35
C ARG A 112 47.93 -30.04 -17.23
N LYS A 113 49.01 -30.10 -18.04
CA LYS A 113 49.54 -29.11 -18.99
C LYS A 113 48.55 -28.61 -20.06
N LYS A 114 48.65 -27.29 -20.31
CA LYS A 114 48.59 -26.53 -21.59
C LYS A 114 47.68 -27.05 -22.71
N ARG A 115 46.68 -26.24 -23.09
CA ARG A 115 46.33 -26.03 -24.50
C ARG A 115 45.59 -24.70 -24.72
N LYS A 116 46.29 -23.80 -25.41
CA LYS A 116 45.85 -22.51 -25.95
C LYS A 116 44.94 -22.77 -27.15
N ARG A 117 43.64 -22.48 -27.07
CA ARG A 117 42.81 -22.21 -28.26
C ARG A 117 41.90 -21.00 -28.01
N ARG A 118 41.98 -20.09 -28.97
CA ARG A 118 41.35 -18.79 -29.07
C ARG A 118 39.88 -18.97 -29.45
N SER A 119 38.98 -18.30 -28.74
CA SER A 119 37.73 -17.74 -29.28
C SER A 119 37.16 -16.75 -28.26
N ARG A 120 37.76 -15.55 -28.21
CA ARG A 120 37.12 -14.39 -27.60
C ARG A 120 36.20 -13.78 -28.65
N LEU A 121 34.91 -14.07 -28.61
CA LEU A 121 33.91 -13.11 -29.06
C LEU A 121 33.55 -12.29 -27.82
N SER A 122 34.23 -11.16 -27.69
CA SER A 122 33.86 -10.09 -26.77
C SER A 122 32.62 -9.38 -27.32
N PRO A 123 31.50 -9.31 -26.59
CA PRO A 123 30.45 -8.34 -26.88
C PRO A 123 31.03 -6.95 -26.63
N GLN A 124 31.00 -6.08 -27.65
CA GLN A 124 31.34 -4.67 -27.49
C GLN A 124 30.31 -4.05 -26.53
N PRO A 125 30.72 -3.45 -25.39
CA PRO A 125 29.84 -2.57 -24.65
C PRO A 125 29.62 -1.34 -25.54
N VAL A 126 28.40 -1.16 -26.05
CA VAL A 126 27.98 0.09 -26.69
C VAL A 126 28.01 1.13 -25.59
N GLY A 127 29.13 1.85 -25.49
CA GLY A 127 29.29 2.96 -24.57
C GLY A 127 28.28 4.03 -24.93
N VAL A 128 27.22 4.15 -24.13
CA VAL A 128 26.30 5.28 -24.21
C VAL A 128 27.10 6.52 -23.86
N SER A 129 27.37 7.37 -24.85
CA SER A 129 28.13 8.60 -24.65
C SER A 129 27.28 9.59 -23.85
N LYS A 130 27.92 10.40 -23.02
CA LYS A 130 27.25 11.47 -22.26
C LYS A 130 26.41 12.38 -23.18
N ALA A 131 26.88 12.63 -24.41
CA ALA A 131 26.16 13.41 -25.40
C ALA A 131 24.82 12.77 -25.85
N MET A 132 24.76 11.44 -25.94
CA MET A 132 23.53 10.71 -26.27
C MET A 132 22.52 10.77 -25.12
N LEU A 133 22.99 10.75 -23.87
CA LEU A 133 22.14 10.96 -22.70
C LEU A 133 21.62 12.39 -22.62
N ASP A 134 22.48 13.39 -22.88
CA ASP A 134 22.10 14.80 -22.93
C ASP A 134 21.09 15.08 -24.05
N GLU A 135 21.20 14.39 -25.18
CA GLU A 135 20.24 14.47 -26.29
C GLU A 135 18.90 13.79 -25.97
N ALA A 136 18.92 12.66 -25.26
CA ALA A 136 17.71 11.99 -24.77
C ALA A 136 17.01 12.76 -23.64
N LEU A 137 17.72 13.63 -22.91
CA LEU A 137 17.16 14.44 -21.83
C LEU A 137 16.30 15.62 -22.33
N LYS A 138 16.66 16.21 -23.48
CA LYS A 138 15.96 17.35 -24.08
C LYS A 138 14.46 17.12 -24.35
N PRO A 139 14.03 16.02 -25.00
CA PRO A 139 12.61 15.78 -25.22
C PRO A 139 11.83 15.55 -23.92
N LEU A 140 12.47 14.99 -22.87
CA LEU A 140 11.85 14.84 -21.56
C LEU A 140 11.64 16.18 -20.87
N GLN A 141 12.62 17.08 -20.93
CA GLN A 141 12.49 18.44 -20.40
C GLN A 141 11.34 19.20 -21.10
N ASN A 142 11.28 19.11 -22.43
CA ASN A 142 10.19 19.70 -23.21
C ASN A 142 8.82 19.08 -22.88
N ALA A 143 8.78 17.79 -22.54
CA ALA A 143 7.54 17.11 -22.14
C ALA A 143 7.05 17.58 -20.75
N VAL A 144 7.99 17.80 -19.82
CA VAL A 144 7.68 18.37 -18.49
C VAL A 144 7.13 19.79 -18.62
N GLU A 145 7.77 20.64 -19.42
CA GLU A 145 7.31 22.02 -19.63
C GLU A 145 5.90 22.07 -20.26
N ARG A 146 5.60 21.16 -21.20
CA ARG A 146 4.25 21.02 -21.76
C ARG A 146 3.23 20.59 -20.72
N ALA A 147 3.58 19.67 -19.82
CA ALA A 147 2.70 19.22 -18.76
C ALA A 147 2.37 20.36 -17.78
N GLU A 148 3.36 21.18 -17.41
CA GLU A 148 3.17 22.35 -16.56
C GLU A 148 2.24 23.40 -17.21
N GLN A 149 2.39 23.63 -18.52
CA GLN A 149 1.48 24.49 -19.29
C GLN A 149 0.04 23.94 -19.31
N GLN A 150 -0.13 22.62 -19.41
CA GLN A 150 -1.45 22.00 -19.34
C GLN A 150 -2.08 22.14 -17.96
N LEU A 151 -1.31 21.94 -16.88
CA LEU A 151 -1.80 22.08 -15.51
C LEU A 151 -2.27 23.51 -15.21
N THR A 152 -1.48 24.51 -15.60
CA THR A 152 -1.86 25.93 -15.44
C THR A 152 -3.12 26.28 -16.22
N HIS A 153 -3.27 25.77 -17.45
CA HIS A 153 -4.51 25.97 -18.22
C HIS A 153 -5.72 25.28 -17.57
N LEU A 154 -5.55 24.09 -16.99
CA LEU A 154 -6.63 23.40 -16.27
C LEU A 154 -7.03 24.13 -14.98
N GLN A 155 -6.06 24.66 -14.23
CA GLN A 155 -6.35 25.49 -13.05
C GLN A 155 -7.18 26.73 -13.42
N GLN A 156 -6.80 27.46 -14.47
CA GLN A 156 -7.57 28.62 -14.94
C GLN A 156 -9.00 28.25 -15.38
N ARG A 157 -9.19 27.07 -15.99
CA ARG A 157 -10.52 26.56 -16.37
C ARG A 157 -11.37 26.20 -15.14
N LEU A 158 -10.78 25.59 -14.12
CA LEU A 158 -11.47 25.29 -12.86
C LEU A 158 -11.88 26.57 -12.14
N ASP A 159 -11.01 27.57 -12.04
CA ASP A 159 -11.32 28.85 -11.41
C ASP A 159 -12.46 29.59 -12.14
N SER A 160 -12.47 29.52 -13.47
CA SER A 160 -13.54 30.08 -14.30
C SER A 160 -14.87 29.33 -14.14
N ALA A 161 -14.83 27.99 -14.04
CA ALA A 161 -16.01 27.17 -13.81
C ALA A 161 -16.61 27.38 -12.41
N ASN A 162 -15.75 27.48 -11.39
CA ASN A 162 -16.15 27.73 -10.01
C ASN A 162 -16.79 29.12 -9.86
N LYS A 163 -16.22 30.14 -10.53
CA LYS A 163 -16.81 31.49 -10.60
C LYS A 163 -18.17 31.52 -11.33
N GLY A 164 -18.39 30.58 -12.26
CA GLY A 164 -19.69 30.38 -12.93
C GLY A 164 -20.74 29.70 -12.04
N GLN A 165 -20.35 28.75 -11.19
CA GLN A 165 -21.26 28.08 -10.25
C GLN A 165 -21.80 29.00 -9.15
N ALA A 166 -21.00 29.97 -8.69
CA ALA A 166 -21.44 30.95 -7.70
C ALA A 166 -22.64 31.81 -8.16
N LYS A 167 -22.94 31.87 -9.46
CA LYS A 167 -24.07 32.63 -10.02
C LYS A 167 -25.36 31.80 -10.21
N ASN A 168 -25.27 30.47 -10.18
CA ASN A 168 -26.39 29.58 -10.52
C ASN A 168 -26.78 28.60 -9.40
N GLY A 169 -26.16 28.66 -8.22
CA GLY A 169 -26.42 27.75 -7.11
C GLY A 169 -27.46 28.26 -6.11
N SER A 170 -28.75 28.06 -6.40
CA SER A 170 -29.81 28.06 -5.38
C SER A 170 -31.09 27.38 -5.92
N ALA A 171 -31.20 26.07 -5.71
CA ALA A 171 -32.50 25.40 -5.61
C ALA A 171 -32.53 24.64 -4.27
N PRO A 172 -33.45 24.97 -3.34
CA PRO A 172 -33.47 24.36 -2.02
C PRO A 172 -34.19 23.00 -2.11
N PHE A 173 -33.44 21.91 -1.99
CA PHE A 173 -33.98 20.56 -1.75
C PHE A 173 -34.46 20.39 -0.29
N HIS A 174 -35.24 21.34 0.24
CA HIS A 174 -35.72 21.30 1.63
C HIS A 174 -37.08 20.59 1.82
N GLY A 175 -37.77 20.20 0.74
CA GLY A 175 -39.16 19.70 0.84
C GLY A 175 -39.35 18.19 1.04
N LEU A 176 -38.39 17.35 0.63
CA LEU A 176 -38.60 15.90 0.57
C LEU A 176 -38.36 15.18 1.92
N PHE A 177 -37.42 15.67 2.73
CA PHE A 177 -37.08 15.04 4.01
C PHE A 177 -38.10 15.33 5.12
N GLU A 178 -38.68 16.54 5.13
CA GLU A 178 -39.74 16.94 6.06
C GLU A 178 -41.02 16.10 5.86
N GLN A 179 -41.43 15.85 4.61
CA GLN A 179 -42.65 15.08 4.33
C GLN A 179 -42.52 13.58 4.67
N LEU A 180 -41.32 12.99 4.48
CA LEU A 180 -41.05 11.60 4.87
C LEU A 180 -41.09 11.42 6.40
N GLY A 181 -40.58 12.39 7.17
CA GLY A 181 -40.62 12.34 8.64
C GLY A 181 -42.04 12.35 9.19
N VAL A 182 -42.91 13.23 8.68
CA VAL A 182 -44.32 13.34 9.12
C VAL A 182 -45.12 12.07 8.79
N ALA A 183 -44.87 11.46 7.62
CA ALA A 183 -45.54 10.22 7.22
C ALA A 183 -45.20 9.04 8.14
N ILE A 184 -43.94 8.93 8.58
CA ILE A 184 -43.49 7.87 9.50
C ILE A 184 -44.17 8.03 10.87
N VAL A 185 -44.20 9.26 11.41
CA VAL A 185 -44.84 9.53 12.71
C VAL A 185 -46.34 9.19 12.66
N PHE A 186 -47.03 9.57 11.59
CA PHE A 186 -48.45 9.25 11.41
C PHE A 186 -48.71 7.74 11.34
N ALA A 187 -47.87 6.99 10.63
CA ALA A 187 -47.99 5.54 10.53
C ALA A 187 -47.79 4.83 11.88
N VAL A 188 -46.85 5.30 12.70
CA VAL A 188 -46.62 4.75 14.04
C VAL A 188 -47.81 5.00 14.96
N VAL A 189 -48.39 6.21 14.93
CA VAL A 189 -49.57 6.56 15.74
C VAL A 189 -50.79 5.71 15.33
N GLN A 190 -51.02 5.53 14.03
CA GLN A 190 -52.08 4.66 13.50
C GLN A 190 -51.90 3.21 13.97
N ALA A 191 -50.69 2.66 13.91
CA ALA A 191 -50.40 1.30 14.36
C ALA A 191 -50.66 1.11 15.86
N ILE A 192 -50.30 2.09 16.70
CA ILE A 192 -50.57 2.07 18.15
C ILE A 192 -52.08 2.13 18.42
N LEU A 193 -52.82 2.97 17.69
CA LEU A 193 -54.28 3.11 17.84
C LEU A 193 -55.02 1.83 17.44
N LEU A 194 -54.62 1.20 16.33
CA LEU A 194 -55.16 -0.09 15.90
C LEU A 194 -54.84 -1.20 16.91
N ALA A 195 -53.62 -1.25 17.43
CA ALA A 195 -53.24 -2.21 18.47
C ALA A 195 -54.03 -2.00 19.77
N TYR A 196 -54.36 -0.76 20.12
CA TYR A 196 -55.19 -0.44 21.28
C TYR A 196 -56.66 -0.84 21.08
N LEU A 197 -57.20 -0.63 19.88
CA LEU A 197 -58.57 -1.03 19.53
C LEU A 197 -58.74 -2.55 19.40
N LEU A 198 -57.71 -3.27 18.96
CA LEU A 198 -57.70 -4.74 18.89
C LEU A 198 -57.53 -5.41 20.26
N ARG A 199 -57.11 -4.65 21.28
CA ARG A 199 -56.89 -5.14 22.66
C ARG A 199 -58.07 -4.86 23.60
N ARG A 200 -59.13 -4.22 23.11
CA ARG A 200 -60.37 -3.93 23.82
C ARG A 200 -61.50 -4.82 23.31
#